data_AF-A0A371G788-F1
#
_entry.id   AF-A0A371G788-F1
#
_cell.length_a   1.000
_cell.length_b   1.000
_cell.length_c   1.000
_cell.angle_alpha   90.00
_cell.angle_beta   90.00
_cell.angle_gamma   90.00
#
_symmetry.space_group_name_H-M   'P 1'
#
loop_
_entity.id
_entity.type
_entity.pdbx_description
1 polymer ?
#
loop_
_entity_poly.entity_id
_entity_poly.type
_entity_poly.pdbx_seq_one_letter_code
_entity_poly.pdbx_strand_id
1 'polypeptide(L)'
;MENQKSSVKRQKPALSPNFEMEDDDQWELCNDDGFVYKRKRRRIDAPPPSSGEEEAAEKRRRDRKKQTLLKLKSKYESEILQWESLSNTLRAIQQRNTLHSKPQPQPNLTTSLPSTSSSTDSAGSSLLHDLLLQVEAQEAIIRDVSNLCDIAEAACVKREEQFKQTLFDLPIWASPLELMQVLCDDD
;
A
#
# COMPACT_ATOMS: atom_id res chain seq x y z
N MET A 1 -60.38 8.55 82.40
CA MET A 1 -59.73 7.68 81.39
C MET A 1 -59.68 8.48 80.11
N GLU A 2 -58.51 9.06 79.84
CA GLU A 2 -58.30 10.12 78.85
C GLU A 2 -57.59 9.51 77.63
N ASN A 3 -58.21 9.57 76.47
CA ASN A 3 -57.75 8.91 75.25
C ASN A 3 -56.67 9.76 74.54
N GLN A 4 -55.42 9.31 74.56
CA GLN A 4 -54.35 9.85 73.72
C GLN A 4 -54.46 9.30 72.29
N LYS A 5 -54.64 10.21 71.32
CA LYS A 5 -54.56 9.95 69.88
C LYS A 5 -53.09 9.84 69.47
N SER A 6 -52.67 8.67 68.98
CA SER A 6 -51.35 8.46 68.39
C SER A 6 -51.36 8.87 66.92
N SER A 7 -50.56 9.89 66.58
CA SER A 7 -50.38 10.38 65.21
C SER A 7 -49.45 9.47 64.41
N VAL A 8 -50.01 8.74 63.45
CA VAL A 8 -49.27 7.97 62.46
C VAL A 8 -48.61 8.93 61.46
N LYS A 9 -47.29 9.09 61.58
CA LYS A 9 -46.46 9.88 60.66
C LYS A 9 -46.20 9.04 59.40
N ARG A 10 -46.88 9.37 58.30
CA ARG A 10 -46.64 8.75 56.99
C ARG A 10 -45.22 9.09 56.51
N GLN A 11 -44.39 8.06 56.43
CA GLN A 11 -43.04 8.13 55.88
C GLN A 11 -43.15 8.10 54.35
N LYS A 12 -42.66 9.15 53.68
CA LYS A 12 -42.54 9.20 52.21
C LYS A 12 -41.41 8.25 51.78
N PRO A 13 -41.58 7.41 50.76
CA PRO A 13 -40.46 6.66 50.19
C PRO A 13 -39.52 7.62 49.46
N ALA A 14 -38.22 7.50 49.73
CA ALA A 14 -37.17 8.24 49.09
C ALA A 14 -37.03 7.82 47.62
N LEU A 15 -36.68 8.81 46.80
CA LEU A 15 -36.39 8.69 45.38
C LEU A 15 -35.36 7.59 45.09
N SER A 16 -35.60 6.88 43.98
CA SER A 16 -34.62 6.04 43.30
C SER A 16 -33.30 6.79 43.08
N PRO A 17 -32.13 6.13 43.22
CA PRO A 17 -30.87 6.71 42.79
C PRO A 17 -30.84 6.80 41.26
N ASN A 18 -30.55 8.00 40.76
CA ASN A 18 -30.17 8.26 39.37
C ASN A 18 -29.03 7.31 38.97
N PHE A 19 -29.26 6.53 37.91
CA PHE A 19 -28.20 5.91 37.13
C PHE A 19 -27.59 6.98 36.19
N GLU A 20 -26.26 7.06 36.21
CA GLU A 20 -25.36 7.47 35.12
C GLU A 20 -25.42 8.92 34.60
N MET A 21 -24.41 9.73 34.98
CA MET A 21 -23.90 10.85 34.15
C MET A 21 -22.49 11.31 34.58
N GLU A 22 -21.51 10.42 34.76
CA GLU A 22 -20.13 10.81 35.14
C GLU A 22 -19.06 10.56 34.04
N ASP A 23 -19.40 9.90 32.92
CA ASP A 23 -18.41 9.56 31.88
C ASP A 23 -18.21 10.62 30.78
N ASP A 24 -19.14 11.58 30.62
CA ASP A 24 -19.04 12.59 29.56
C ASP A 24 -17.95 13.65 29.83
N ASP A 25 -17.58 13.87 31.10
CA ASP A 25 -16.55 14.84 31.47
C ASP A 25 -15.12 14.33 31.26
N GLN A 26 -14.94 13.03 30.99
CA GLN A 26 -13.62 12.41 30.84
C GLN A 26 -12.98 12.65 29.47
N TRP A 27 -13.76 12.98 28.44
CA TRP A 27 -13.30 13.06 27.05
C TRP A 27 -13.29 14.50 26.52
N GLU A 28 -12.23 14.88 25.82
CA GLU A 28 -12.13 16.15 25.10
C GLU A 28 -12.13 15.90 23.58
N LEU A 29 -12.84 16.75 22.84
CA LEU A 29 -12.85 16.73 21.38
C LEU A 29 -11.60 17.42 20.85
N CYS A 30 -10.82 16.71 20.03
CA CYS A 30 -9.62 17.22 19.39
C CYS A 30 -9.82 17.26 17.87
N ASN A 31 -9.34 18.32 17.24
CA ASN A 31 -9.34 18.47 15.79
C ASN A 31 -7.90 18.50 15.29
N ASP A 32 -7.48 17.42 14.63
CA ASP A 32 -6.18 17.31 13.99
C ASP A 32 -6.37 17.24 12.47
N ASP A 33 -5.92 18.27 11.75
CA ASP A 33 -5.95 18.36 10.29
C ASP A 33 -7.35 18.09 9.66
N GLY A 34 -8.44 18.48 10.35
CA GLY A 34 -9.83 18.32 9.89
C GLY A 34 -10.49 17.03 10.35
N PHE A 35 -9.77 16.16 11.07
CA PHE A 35 -10.33 14.98 11.71
C PHE A 35 -10.65 15.27 13.18
N VAL A 36 -11.92 15.08 13.55
CA VAL A 36 -12.41 15.27 14.91
C VAL A 36 -12.48 13.93 15.63
N TYR A 37 -11.77 13.79 16.76
CA TYR A 37 -11.80 12.58 17.59
C TYR A 37 -11.90 12.91 19.07
N LYS A 38 -12.41 11.97 19.88
CA LYS A 38 -12.44 12.07 21.34
C LYS A 38 -11.13 11.51 21.92
N ARG A 39 -10.48 12.24 22.83
CA ARG A 39 -9.34 11.73 23.62
C ARG A 39 -9.54 11.96 25.11
N LYS A 40 -8.92 11.13 25.94
CA LYS A 40 -9.08 11.20 27.40
C LYS A 40 -8.38 12.45 27.95
N ARG A 41 -9.10 13.24 28.74
CA ARG A 41 -8.61 14.48 29.37
C ARG A 41 -7.39 14.16 30.24
N ARG A 42 -6.28 14.87 30.06
CA ARG A 42 -5.08 14.73 30.91
C ARG A 42 -5.41 15.31 32.30
N ARG A 43 -4.97 14.62 33.37
CA ARG A 43 -5.19 15.07 34.76
C ARG A 43 -4.52 16.43 34.97
N ILE A 44 -5.27 17.37 35.57
CA ILE A 44 -4.90 18.78 35.79
C ILE A 44 -3.64 18.93 36.68
N ASP A 45 -3.22 17.88 37.40
CA ASP A 45 -2.00 17.87 38.24
C ASP A 45 -0.69 17.64 37.48
N ALA A 46 -0.73 17.35 36.18
CA ALA A 46 0.48 17.40 35.36
C ALA A 46 0.72 18.87 34.96
N PRO A 47 1.89 19.46 35.22
CA PRO A 47 2.18 20.80 34.74
C PRO A 47 1.97 20.83 33.24
N PRO A 48 1.19 21.79 32.71
CA PRO A 48 0.97 21.89 31.27
C PRO A 48 2.35 21.97 30.60
N PRO A 49 2.61 21.22 29.52
CA PRO A 49 3.77 21.53 28.69
C PRO A 49 3.67 23.01 28.35
N SER A 50 4.75 23.77 28.55
CA SER A 50 4.71 25.20 28.27
C SER A 50 4.26 25.38 26.81
N SER A 51 3.39 26.36 26.53
CA SER A 51 2.85 26.58 25.19
C SER A 51 3.94 26.67 24.11
N GLY A 52 5.14 27.13 24.47
CA GLY A 52 6.32 27.15 23.61
C GLY A 52 6.93 25.78 23.29
N GLU A 53 6.83 24.79 24.18
CA GLU A 53 7.32 23.42 23.94
C GLU A 53 6.41 22.65 22.96
N GLU A 54 5.10 22.84 23.07
CA GLU A 54 4.12 22.24 22.16
C GLU A 54 4.24 22.83 20.75
N GLU A 55 4.38 24.16 20.63
CA GLU A 55 4.60 24.83 19.35
C GLU A 55 5.94 24.41 18.69
N ALA A 56 7.01 24.25 19.48
CA ALA A 56 8.29 23.78 18.99
C ALA A 56 8.24 22.31 18.53
N ALA A 57 7.49 21.45 19.24
CA ALA A 57 7.26 20.07 18.82
C ALA A 57 6.47 19.99 17.51
N GLU A 58 5.42 20.80 17.38
CA GLU A 58 4.61 20.90 16.18
C GLU A 58 5.39 21.45 14.98
N LYS A 59 6.23 22.46 15.18
CA LYS A 59 7.15 22.95 14.14
C LYS A 59 8.11 21.87 13.66
N ARG A 60 8.70 21.09 14.58
CA ARG A 60 9.56 19.95 14.23
C ARG A 60 8.81 18.88 13.43
N ARG A 61 7.54 18.61 13.78
CA ARG A 61 6.69 17.69 13.02
C ARG A 61 6.46 18.20 11.58
N ARG A 62 6.13 19.48 11.42
CA ARG A 62 5.95 20.13 10.12
C ARG A 62 7.23 20.10 9.29
N ASP A 63 8.38 20.38 9.90
CA ASP A 63 9.68 20.38 9.23
C ASP A 63 10.03 18.96 8.72
N ARG A 64 9.79 17.91 9.51
CA ARG A 64 9.96 16.50 9.08
C ARG A 64 9.04 16.13 7.92
N LYS A 65 7.77 16.53 7.99
CA LYS A 65 6.79 16.30 6.91
C LYS A 65 7.22 17.00 5.63
N LYS A 66 7.61 18.27 5.70
CA LYS A 66 8.11 19.05 4.56
C LYS A 66 9.33 18.40 3.93
N GLN A 67 10.31 17.97 4.73
CA GLN A 67 11.49 17.27 4.22
C GLN A 67 11.14 15.96 3.51
N THR A 68 10.22 15.18 4.07
CA THR A 68 9.77 13.91 3.46
C THR A 68 9.07 14.16 2.13
N LEU A 69 8.19 15.16 2.06
CA LEU A 69 7.51 15.54 0.83
C LEU A 69 8.48 16.07 -0.24
N LEU A 70 9.49 16.85 0.16
CA LEU A 70 10.54 17.32 -0.76
C LEU A 70 11.33 16.15 -1.35
N LYS A 71 11.74 15.19 -0.51
CA LYS A 71 12.43 13.97 -0.99
C LYS A 71 11.56 13.18 -1.96
N LEU A 72 10.28 13.03 -1.65
CA LEU A 72 9.34 12.31 -2.49
C LEU A 72 9.14 13.02 -3.84
N LYS A 73 8.99 14.34 -3.83
CA LYS A 73 8.93 15.17 -5.04
C LYS A 73 10.16 14.95 -5.90
N SER A 74 11.36 15.11 -5.34
CA SER A 74 12.62 14.93 -6.08
C SER A 74 12.76 13.53 -6.65
N LYS A 75 12.33 12.50 -5.91
CA LYS A 75 12.32 11.12 -6.41
C LYS A 75 11.42 10.97 -7.63
N TYR A 76 10.16 11.39 -7.54
CA TYR A 76 9.23 11.26 -8.67
C TYR A 76 9.64 12.11 -9.87
N GLU A 77 10.19 13.30 -9.64
CA GLU A 77 10.74 14.14 -10.72
C GLU A 77 11.87 13.42 -11.46
N SER A 78 12.81 12.79 -10.74
CA SER A 78 13.87 12.01 -11.36
C SER A 78 13.36 10.77 -12.12
N GLU A 79 12.35 10.10 -11.56
CA GLU A 79 11.73 8.93 -12.17
C GLU A 79 10.99 9.32 -13.45
N ILE A 80 10.24 10.42 -13.45
CA ILE A 80 9.56 10.95 -14.65
C ILE A 80 10.59 11.24 -15.76
N LEU A 81 11.70 11.90 -15.44
CA LEU A 81 12.74 12.19 -16.44
C LEU A 81 13.35 10.92 -17.03
N GLN A 82 13.53 9.87 -16.21
CA GLN A 82 13.99 8.57 -16.71
C GLN A 82 12.95 7.92 -17.62
N TRP A 83 11.67 7.92 -17.23
CA TRP A 83 10.59 7.40 -18.06
C TRP A 83 10.48 8.15 -19.39
N GLU A 84 10.60 9.47 -19.38
CA GLU A 84 10.63 10.30 -20.59
C GLU A 84 11.80 9.92 -21.49
N SER A 85 13.01 9.79 -20.92
CA SER A 85 14.21 9.38 -21.66
C SER A 85 14.02 8.01 -22.33
N LEU A 86 13.60 7.00 -21.57
CA LEU A 86 13.34 5.66 -22.10
C LEU A 86 12.26 5.68 -23.19
N SER A 87 11.17 6.43 -22.98
CA SER A 87 10.09 6.54 -23.97
C SER A 87 10.56 7.17 -25.28
N ASN A 88 11.44 8.17 -25.20
CA ASN A 88 12.03 8.82 -26.35
C ASN A 88 12.98 7.88 -27.10
N THR A 89 13.79 7.11 -26.38
CA THR A 89 14.67 6.09 -26.97
C THR A 89 13.88 5.01 -27.69
N LEU A 90 12.83 4.47 -27.05
CA LEU A 90 11.94 3.49 -27.68
C LEU A 90 11.27 4.04 -28.94
N ARG A 91 10.77 5.28 -28.88
CA ARG A 91 10.19 5.95 -30.05
C ARG A 91 11.21 6.15 -31.17
N ALA A 92 12.45 6.51 -30.85
CA ALA A 92 13.52 6.67 -31.84
C ALA A 92 13.86 5.33 -32.52
N ILE A 93 13.91 4.23 -31.76
CA ILE A 93 14.11 2.87 -32.31
C ILE A 93 12.95 2.50 -33.22
N GLN A 94 11.71 2.73 -32.79
CA GLN A 94 10.52 2.46 -33.60
C GLN A 94 10.54 3.26 -34.91
N GLN A 95 10.86 4.55 -34.87
CA GLN A 95 10.97 5.39 -36.06
C GLN A 95 12.05 4.86 -37.01
N ARG A 96 13.22 4.50 -36.49
CA ARG A 96 14.31 3.90 -37.29
C ARG A 96 13.85 2.61 -37.98
N ASN A 97 13.14 1.73 -37.27
CA ASN A 97 12.61 0.49 -37.82
C ASN A 97 11.56 0.73 -38.91
N THR A 98 10.69 1.74 -38.75
CA THR A 98 9.69 2.10 -39.77
C THR A 98 10.31 2.68 -41.04
N LEU A 99 11.41 3.43 -40.93
CA LEU A 99 12.15 3.99 -42.08
C LEU A 99 12.88 2.90 -42.87
N HIS A 100 13.40 1.87 -42.20
CA HIS A 100 14.04 0.73 -42.86
C HIS A 100 13.06 -0.31 -43.43
N SER A 101 11.77 -0.24 -43.07
CA SER A 101 10.73 -1.18 -43.52
C SER A 101 9.90 -0.65 -44.70
N LYS A 102 10.38 0.34 -45.47
CA LYS A 102 9.70 0.76 -46.70
C LYS A 102 10.05 -0.24 -47.82
N PRO A 103 9.09 -1.01 -48.38
CA PRO A 103 9.36 -1.84 -49.54
C PRO A 103 9.69 -0.90 -50.69
N GLN A 104 10.92 -0.99 -51.20
CA GLN A 104 11.27 -0.31 -52.44
C GLN A 104 10.39 -0.91 -53.55
N PRO A 105 9.64 -0.10 -54.34
CA PRO A 105 9.00 -0.60 -55.54
C PRO A 105 10.11 -0.97 -56.52
N GLN A 106 10.33 -2.26 -56.72
CA GLN A 106 11.15 -2.78 -57.82
C GLN A 106 10.52 -2.30 -59.14
N PRO A 107 11.23 -1.53 -59.99
CA PRO A 107 10.79 -1.35 -61.35
C PRO A 107 11.03 -2.65 -62.10
N ASN A 108 9.97 -3.19 -62.68
CA ASN A 108 9.99 -4.35 -63.57
C ASN A 108 11.07 -4.14 -64.66
N LEU A 109 12.19 -4.86 -64.57
CA LEU A 109 13.18 -4.95 -65.63
C LEU A 109 13.27 -6.40 -66.09
N THR A 110 12.62 -6.63 -67.22
CA THR A 110 12.86 -7.73 -68.15
C THR A 110 14.36 -7.94 -68.38
N THR A 111 14.78 -9.18 -68.18
CA THR A 111 15.84 -9.90 -68.91
C THR A 111 17.01 -9.05 -69.40
N SER A 112 18.07 -8.98 -68.60
CA SER A 112 19.45 -9.09 -69.11
C SER A 112 20.40 -9.28 -67.95
N LEU A 113 21.08 -10.44 -67.93
CA LEU A 113 22.30 -10.64 -67.16
C LEU A 113 23.35 -9.64 -67.66
N PRO A 114 24.13 -9.06 -66.74
CA PRO A 114 25.54 -9.42 -66.76
C PRO A 114 26.03 -9.83 -65.38
N SER A 115 26.87 -10.86 -65.38
CA SER A 115 27.69 -11.30 -64.27
C SER A 115 28.51 -10.14 -63.71
N THR A 116 28.31 -9.77 -62.44
CA THR A 116 29.33 -9.07 -61.65
C THR A 116 29.22 -9.45 -60.17
N SER A 117 30.28 -10.11 -59.68
CA SER A 117 30.74 -10.21 -58.29
C SER A 117 29.74 -10.57 -57.18
N SER A 118 29.78 -11.85 -56.80
CA SER A 118 29.51 -12.34 -55.45
C SER A 118 30.36 -11.61 -54.41
N SER A 119 29.78 -10.72 -53.59
CA SER A 119 30.42 -10.26 -52.34
C SER A 119 29.50 -9.60 -51.30
N THR A 120 28.17 -9.66 -51.44
CA THR A 120 27.24 -8.99 -50.50
C THR A 120 26.38 -9.94 -49.64
N ASP A 121 26.26 -11.23 -49.99
CA ASP A 121 25.51 -12.20 -49.18
C ASP A 121 26.12 -12.46 -47.80
N SER A 122 27.45 -12.31 -47.68
CA SER A 122 28.16 -12.52 -46.40
C SER A 122 27.78 -11.48 -45.34
N ALA A 123 27.54 -10.23 -45.73
CA ALA A 123 27.20 -9.16 -44.79
C ALA A 123 25.74 -9.26 -44.33
N GLY A 124 24.82 -9.63 -45.23
CA GLY A 124 23.41 -9.86 -44.90
C GLY A 124 23.20 -11.09 -44.02
N SER A 125 23.93 -12.19 -44.30
CA SER A 125 23.89 -13.40 -43.47
C SER A 125 24.44 -13.17 -42.06
N SER A 126 25.49 -12.35 -41.91
CA SER A 126 26.04 -12.01 -40.60
C SER A 126 25.04 -11.20 -39.77
N LEU A 127 24.41 -10.19 -40.37
CA LEU A 127 23.41 -9.37 -39.67
C LEU A 127 22.20 -10.18 -39.21
N LEU A 128 21.72 -11.11 -40.05
CA LEU A 128 20.62 -12.01 -39.68
C LEU A 128 21.00 -12.94 -38.52
N HIS A 129 22.24 -13.46 -38.52
CA HIS A 129 22.73 -14.29 -37.43
C HIS A 129 22.84 -13.50 -36.12
N ASP A 130 23.34 -12.27 -36.17
CA ASP A 130 23.44 -11.38 -35.00
C ASP A 130 22.05 -11.03 -34.44
N LEU A 131 21.08 -10.76 -35.31
CA LEU A 131 19.69 -10.49 -34.92
C LEU A 131 19.03 -11.73 -34.30
N LEU A 132 19.28 -12.91 -34.85
CA LEU A 132 18.77 -14.17 -34.30
C LEU A 132 19.34 -14.41 -32.90
N LEU A 133 20.66 -14.23 -32.73
CA LEU A 133 21.33 -14.35 -31.44
C LEU A 133 20.78 -13.35 -30.41
N GLN A 134 20.49 -12.12 -30.84
CA GLN A 134 19.88 -11.11 -29.97
C GLN A 134 18.47 -11.51 -29.52
N VAL A 135 17.66 -12.07 -30.43
CA VAL A 135 16.30 -12.53 -30.11
C VAL A 135 16.35 -13.73 -29.17
N GLU A 136 17.26 -14.69 -29.38
CA GLU A 136 17.45 -15.83 -28.47
C GLU A 136 17.88 -15.37 -27.07
N ALA A 137 18.80 -14.40 -26.98
CA ALA A 137 19.21 -13.82 -25.71
C ALA A 137 18.05 -13.09 -25.00
N GLN A 138 17.24 -12.34 -25.75
CA GLN A 138 16.06 -11.67 -25.21
C GLN A 138 15.01 -12.68 -24.72
N GLU A 139 14.82 -13.78 -25.46
CA GLU A 139 13.92 -14.86 -25.08
C GLU A 139 14.35 -15.52 -23.77
N ALA A 140 15.66 -15.76 -23.58
CA ALA A 140 16.21 -16.28 -22.33
C ALA A 140 15.92 -15.32 -21.15
N ILE A 141 16.15 -14.02 -21.32
CA ILE A 141 15.85 -13.02 -20.28
C ILE A 141 14.36 -12.99 -19.94
N ILE A 142 13.48 -13.04 -20.95
CA ILE A 142 12.03 -13.07 -20.73
C ILE A 142 11.65 -14.32 -19.92
N ARG A 143 12.18 -15.50 -20.29
CA ARG A 143 11.93 -16.75 -19.55
C ARG A 143 12.40 -16.66 -18.11
N ASP A 144 13.58 -16.10 -17.86
CA ASP A 144 14.12 -15.94 -16.51
C ASP A 144 13.24 -15.03 -15.64
N VAL A 145 12.79 -13.91 -16.20
CA VAL A 145 11.88 -12.98 -15.51
C VAL A 145 10.51 -13.62 -15.27
N SER A 146 9.95 -14.34 -16.24
CA SER A 146 8.70 -15.09 -16.06
C SER A 146 8.80 -16.11 -14.94
N ASN A 147 9.88 -16.90 -14.90
CA ASN A 147 10.12 -17.86 -13.82
C ASN A 147 10.22 -17.17 -12.45
N LEU A 148 10.88 -16.02 -12.37
CA LEU A 148 10.94 -15.25 -11.13
C LEU A 148 9.55 -14.77 -10.67
N CYS A 149 8.68 -14.37 -11.61
CA CYS A 149 7.30 -14.03 -11.31
C CYS A 149 6.51 -15.23 -10.78
N ASP A 150 6.65 -16.40 -11.41
CA ASP A 150 5.99 -17.64 -10.97
C ASP A 150 6.43 -18.03 -9.54
N ILE A 151 7.73 -17.93 -9.25
CA ILE A 151 8.27 -18.18 -7.90
C ILE A 151 7.71 -17.17 -6.88
N ALA A 152 7.66 -15.89 -7.24
CA ALA A 152 7.13 -14.85 -6.38
C ALA A 152 5.64 -15.06 -6.09
N GLU A 153 4.86 -15.43 -7.11
CA GLU A 153 3.44 -15.73 -6.96
C GLU A 153 3.23 -16.95 -6.06
N ALA A 154 3.94 -18.04 -6.29
CA ALA A 154 3.87 -19.24 -5.46
C ALA A 154 4.26 -18.96 -3.99
N ALA A 155 5.28 -18.13 -3.76
CA ALA A 155 5.69 -17.74 -2.41
C ALA A 155 4.63 -16.87 -1.70
N CYS A 156 3.98 -15.96 -2.44
CA CYS A 156 2.89 -15.13 -1.92
C CYS A 156 1.66 -15.97 -1.56
N VAL A 157 1.22 -16.84 -2.48
CA VAL A 157 0.07 -17.74 -2.26
C VAL A 157 0.32 -18.63 -1.04
N LYS A 158 1.51 -19.24 -0.94
CA LYS A 158 1.86 -20.07 0.21
C LYS A 158 1.82 -19.30 1.53
N ARG A 159 2.35 -18.07 1.56
CA ARG A 159 2.32 -17.22 2.76
C ARG A 159 0.89 -16.84 3.15
N GLU A 160 0.07 -16.48 2.17
CA GLU A 160 -1.33 -16.14 2.39
C GLU A 160 -2.10 -17.32 2.97
N GLU A 161 -1.91 -18.53 2.42
CA GLU A 161 -2.54 -19.74 2.93
C GLU A 161 -2.08 -20.07 4.35
N GLN A 162 -0.78 -19.95 4.64
CA GLN A 162 -0.26 -20.11 6.01
C GLN A 162 -0.90 -19.12 6.98
N PHE A 163 -1.03 -17.85 6.59
CA PHE A 163 -1.67 -16.84 7.42
C PHE A 163 -3.16 -17.15 7.65
N LYS A 164 -3.89 -17.60 6.62
CA LYS A 164 -5.28 -18.05 6.77
C LYS A 164 -5.40 -19.19 7.78
N GLN A 165 -4.51 -20.19 7.70
CA GLN A 165 -4.52 -21.30 8.69
C GLN A 165 -4.33 -20.78 10.12
N THR A 166 -3.41 -19.83 10.35
CA THR A 166 -3.25 -19.25 11.69
C THR A 166 -4.49 -18.54 12.24
N LEU A 167 -5.38 -18.06 11.36
CA LEU A 167 -6.64 -17.45 11.78
C LEU A 167 -7.72 -18.50 12.06
N PHE A 168 -7.73 -19.61 11.33
CA PHE A 168 -8.69 -20.70 11.54
C PHE A 168 -8.31 -21.59 12.74
N ASP A 169 -7.03 -21.71 13.05
CA ASP A 169 -6.52 -22.47 14.21
C ASP A 169 -6.67 -21.70 15.54
N LEU A 170 -7.35 -20.55 15.55
CA LEU A 170 -7.63 -19.81 16.79
C LEU A 170 -8.68 -20.57 17.62
N PRO A 171 -8.45 -20.77 18.93
CA PRO A 171 -9.38 -21.50 19.82
C PRO A 171 -10.73 -20.79 20.00
N ILE A 172 -10.83 -19.53 19.57
CA ILE A 172 -12.08 -18.76 19.54
C ILE A 172 -13.08 -19.37 18.54
N TRP A 173 -12.59 -20.06 17.51
CA TRP A 173 -13.40 -20.77 16.53
C TRP A 173 -13.66 -22.24 16.90
N ALA A 174 -13.19 -22.70 18.06
CA ALA A 174 -13.52 -24.02 18.59
C ALA A 174 -15.01 -24.12 18.96
N SER A 175 -15.47 -25.33 19.27
CA SER A 175 -16.86 -25.55 19.69
C SER A 175 -17.20 -24.61 20.86
N PRO A 176 -18.32 -23.85 20.80
CA PRO A 176 -18.71 -22.93 21.88
C PRO A 176 -18.75 -23.60 23.26
N LEU A 177 -19.00 -24.92 23.30
CA LEU A 177 -19.01 -25.71 24.53
C LEU A 177 -17.62 -25.87 25.16
N GLU A 178 -16.57 -26.07 24.34
CA GLU A 178 -15.18 -26.19 24.83
C GLU A 178 -14.66 -24.86 25.33
N LEU A 179 -15.02 -23.76 24.65
CA LEU A 179 -14.66 -22.41 25.09
C LEU A 179 -15.33 -22.04 26.42
N MET A 180 -16.62 -22.38 26.59
CA MET A 180 -17.31 -22.17 27.87
C MET A 180 -16.72 -23.03 28.99
N GLN A 181 -16.26 -24.25 28.71
CA GLN A 181 -15.64 -25.10 29.72
C GLN A 181 -14.34 -24.46 30.25
N VAL A 182 -13.46 -23.98 29.36
CA VAL A 182 -12.21 -23.29 29.75
C VAL A 182 -12.46 -21.98 30.51
N LEU A 183 -13.55 -21.28 30.21
CA LEU A 183 -13.93 -20.03 30.89
C LEU A 183 -14.69 -20.24 32.21
N CYS A 184 -15.31 -21.40 32.40
CA CYS A 184 -16.07 -21.76 33.60
C CYS A 184 -15.28 -22.65 34.57
N ASP A 185 -14.09 -23.11 34.19
CA ASP A 185 -13.12 -23.69 35.13
C ASP A 185 -12.47 -22.53 35.93
N ASP A 186 -13.21 -22.06 36.95
CA ASP A 186 -12.71 -21.17 38.01
C ASP A 186 -11.84 -21.99 38.98
N ASP A 187 -10.55 -21.64 39.09
CA ASP A 187 -9.72 -21.94 40.27
C ASP A 187 -10.00 -20.94 41.41
#